data_AF-A0A6V2PUL3-F1
#
_entry.id   AF-A0A6V2PUL3-F1
#
_cell.length_a   1.000
_cell.length_b   1.000
_cell.length_c   1.000
_cell.angle_alpha   90.00
_cell.angle_beta   90.00
_cell.angle_gamma   90.00
#
_symmetry.space_group_name_H-M   'P 1'
#
loop_
_entity.id
_entity.type
_entity.pdbx_description
1 polymer ?
#
loop_
_entity_poly.entity_id
_entity_poly.type
_entity_poly.pdbx_seq_one_letter_code
_entity_poly.pdbx_strand_id
1 'polypeptide(L)'
;MMLSSVRLVSSAMQKTSSAHAIRTVLIQRPRTTLANITKPYVKKQPGQQQSRALSGSAKEEEGWWHSAKFWGACGAIAGWGMSGAAIYDAYTQSAEIISPAMTGVLIVYSSLFARWAFVVKPQNLLLCACHVTNVAAQVNQLRRCVELKTEQGKMDEVNNIYMSAGGTLAAGLGSVILGPTIQSAIVSANLPAVSAVAAADAGPFTVHFWAPMSKWFISGASFLDLNRPTEKISIAQYTALTLTGFFFSRYALLVTPINYTLCSVNVALFGSSAWHLGRKINADFIEGPKEEEKVEAQ
;
A
#
# COMPACT_ATOMS: atom_id res chain seq x y z
N MET A 1 25.23 -13.57 38.95
CA MET A 1 25.77 -12.20 38.91
C MET A 1 25.04 -11.39 37.83
N MET A 2 23.79 -11.05 38.11
CA MET A 2 22.96 -10.10 37.36
C MET A 2 22.21 -9.27 38.41
N LEU A 3 21.91 -8.00 38.10
CA LEU A 3 21.26 -6.95 38.91
C LEU A 3 22.23 -5.91 39.52
N SER A 4 22.71 -4.94 38.71
CA SER A 4 23.19 -3.63 39.21
C SER A 4 23.33 -2.53 38.14
N SER A 5 22.40 -2.41 37.19
CA SER A 5 22.49 -1.36 36.14
C SER A 5 21.20 -0.57 35.87
N VAL A 6 20.29 -0.43 36.84
CA VAL A 6 19.02 0.32 36.68
C VAL A 6 18.87 1.51 37.64
N ARG A 7 19.96 2.05 38.20
CA ARG A 7 19.88 3.20 39.14
C ARG A 7 20.86 4.34 38.85
N LEU A 8 21.00 4.74 37.58
CA LEU A 8 21.89 5.86 37.23
C LEU A 8 21.28 6.97 36.33
N VAL A 9 19.95 7.03 36.19
CA VAL A 9 19.30 8.12 35.42
C VAL A 9 18.26 8.91 36.25
N SER A 10 18.07 8.58 37.53
CA SER A 10 17.09 9.26 38.41
C SER A 10 17.64 10.49 39.17
N SER A 11 18.83 11.01 38.82
CA SER A 11 19.52 12.06 39.59
C SER A 11 19.63 13.43 38.89
N ALA A 12 18.74 13.73 37.93
CA ALA A 12 18.76 15.00 37.18
C ALA A 12 17.44 15.82 37.23
N MET A 13 16.52 15.54 38.14
CA MET A 13 15.27 16.33 38.31
C MET A 13 14.96 16.68 39.77
N GLN A 14 15.93 17.26 40.49
CA GLN A 14 15.66 17.76 41.84
C GLN A 14 16.67 18.84 42.25
N LYS A 15 16.52 20.06 41.72
CA LYS A 15 17.14 21.29 42.29
C LYS A 15 16.64 22.54 41.55
N THR A 16 15.45 23.02 41.90
CA THR A 16 15.10 24.46 41.92
C THR A 16 13.85 24.63 42.78
N SER A 17 14.03 24.78 44.09
CA SER A 17 13.04 25.37 44.98
C SER A 17 13.78 26.34 45.89
N SER A 18 13.44 27.62 45.79
CA SER A 18 13.72 28.60 46.82
C SER A 18 12.52 29.52 46.95
N ALA A 19 11.95 29.48 48.13
CA ALA A 19 10.81 30.23 48.58
C ALA A 19 11.14 31.72 48.70
N HIS A 20 10.19 32.57 48.32
CA HIS A 20 9.99 33.83 49.02
C HIS A 20 8.50 33.98 49.32
N ALA A 21 8.22 34.07 50.61
CA ALA A 21 6.91 34.18 51.22
C ALA A 21 6.51 35.64 51.30
N ILE A 22 5.31 36.00 50.84
CA ILE A 22 4.53 37.13 51.39
C ILE A 22 3.04 36.76 51.42
N ARG A 23 2.63 36.26 52.60
CA ARG A 23 1.46 36.65 53.42
C ARG A 23 0.10 36.97 52.73
N THR A 24 -0.80 36.00 52.83
CA THR A 24 -2.19 36.06 53.34
C THR A 24 -2.88 37.43 53.48
N VAL A 25 -3.98 37.65 52.73
CA VAL A 25 -5.21 38.31 53.23
C VAL A 25 -6.45 37.56 52.75
N LEU A 26 -7.26 37.22 53.74
CA LEU A 26 -8.57 36.59 53.73
C LEU A 26 -9.61 37.38 52.92
N ILE A 27 -10.33 36.72 52.00
CA ILE A 27 -11.76 36.98 51.75
C ILE A 27 -12.45 35.64 51.44
N GLN A 28 -13.04 35.04 52.47
CA GLN A 28 -14.17 34.12 52.30
C GLN A 28 -15.40 34.95 51.87
N ARG A 29 -16.08 34.54 50.80
CA ARG A 29 -17.47 34.94 50.54
C ARG A 29 -18.32 33.72 50.14
N PRO A 30 -19.61 33.69 50.48
CA PRO A 30 -20.36 32.46 50.70
C PRO A 30 -21.02 31.93 49.41
N ARG A 31 -21.17 30.60 49.35
CA ARG A 31 -22.08 29.91 48.45
C ARG A 31 -23.53 30.18 48.89
N THR A 32 -24.28 30.97 48.11
CA THR A 32 -25.74 31.03 48.17
C THR A 32 -26.35 31.00 46.77
N THR A 33 -27.04 29.90 46.50
CA THR A 33 -28.26 29.70 45.69
C THR A 33 -28.66 30.78 44.67
N LEU A 34 -28.45 30.50 43.37
CA LEU A 34 -29.28 30.99 42.26
C LEU A 34 -29.46 29.86 41.23
N ALA A 35 -30.24 28.85 41.61
CA ALA A 35 -30.90 27.98 40.65
C ALA A 35 -32.22 28.64 40.25
N ASN A 36 -32.51 28.64 38.93
CA ASN A 36 -33.67 29.24 38.26
C ASN A 36 -33.58 30.75 38.03
N ILE A 37 -33.15 31.13 36.82
CA ILE A 37 -33.84 32.04 35.90
C ILE A 37 -33.09 31.97 34.56
N THR A 38 -33.84 31.95 33.44
CA THR A 38 -33.43 31.75 32.03
C THR A 38 -33.14 30.31 31.53
N LYS A 39 -34.20 29.54 31.30
CA LYS A 39 -34.25 28.60 30.17
C LYS A 39 -34.93 29.32 28.99
N PRO A 40 -34.38 29.31 27.77
CA PRO A 40 -35.10 29.86 26.61
C PRO A 40 -36.35 29.01 26.31
N TYR A 41 -37.49 29.68 26.17
CA TYR A 41 -38.76 29.10 25.77
C TYR A 41 -38.71 28.67 24.29
N VAL A 42 -38.73 27.36 24.03
CA VAL A 42 -38.86 26.81 22.67
C VAL A 42 -40.34 26.62 22.36
N LYS A 43 -40.87 27.44 21.44
CA LYS A 43 -42.24 27.32 20.92
C LYS A 43 -42.34 26.06 20.05
N LYS A 44 -43.12 25.07 20.48
CA LYS A 44 -43.34 23.81 19.75
C LYS A 44 -44.21 24.10 18.51
N GLN A 45 -43.64 24.03 17.30
CA GLN A 45 -44.43 24.05 16.06
C GLN A 45 -45.15 22.69 15.90
N PRO A 46 -46.48 22.64 15.69
CA PRO A 46 -47.16 21.39 15.40
C PRO A 46 -46.92 21.03 13.94
N GLY A 47 -46.03 20.06 13.68
CA GLY A 47 -45.76 19.61 12.31
C GLY A 47 -44.60 18.62 12.13
N GLN A 48 -43.73 18.41 13.12
CA GLN A 48 -42.53 17.59 12.95
C GLN A 48 -42.56 16.23 13.67
N GLN A 49 -43.75 15.64 13.84
CA GLN A 49 -43.86 14.27 14.39
C GLN A 49 -44.40 13.24 13.40
N GLN A 50 -44.69 13.64 12.16
CA GLN A 50 -45.23 12.76 11.11
C GLN A 50 -44.33 12.63 9.87
N SER A 51 -43.04 12.94 9.97
CA SER A 51 -42.05 12.65 8.92
C SER A 51 -41.06 11.54 9.29
N ARG A 52 -41.13 11.00 10.51
CA ARG A 52 -40.21 9.95 10.98
C ARG A 52 -40.64 8.52 10.60
N ALA A 53 -41.77 8.36 9.91
CA ALA A 53 -42.32 7.05 9.54
C ALA A 53 -42.35 6.78 8.02
N LEU A 54 -41.83 7.69 7.18
CA LEU A 54 -41.74 7.53 5.73
C LEU A 54 -40.34 7.91 5.21
N SER A 55 -39.31 7.35 5.82
CA SER A 55 -38.03 7.20 5.14
C SER A 55 -37.37 5.88 5.55
N GLY A 56 -38.09 4.78 5.32
CA GLY A 56 -37.38 3.60 4.86
C GLY A 56 -36.78 3.96 3.51
N SER A 57 -35.63 4.63 3.50
CA SER A 57 -34.85 4.82 2.29
C SER A 57 -34.63 3.41 1.77
N ALA A 58 -35.29 3.07 0.66
CA ALA A 58 -34.77 2.03 -0.20
C ALA A 58 -33.29 2.38 -0.38
N LYS A 59 -32.40 1.51 0.10
CA LYS A 59 -31.02 1.57 -0.38
C LYS A 59 -31.17 1.25 -1.86
N GLU A 60 -31.06 2.25 -2.72
CA GLU A 60 -30.70 1.99 -4.10
C GLU A 60 -29.44 1.11 -4.02
N GLU A 61 -29.57 -0.16 -4.38
CA GLU A 61 -28.39 -1.02 -4.53
C GLU A 61 -27.56 -0.37 -5.62
N GLU A 62 -26.48 0.32 -5.25
CA GLU A 62 -25.50 0.81 -6.21
C GLU A 62 -25.10 -0.38 -7.09
N GLY A 63 -25.49 -0.35 -8.36
CA GLY A 63 -25.22 -1.43 -9.30
C GLY A 63 -23.73 -1.77 -9.34
N TRP A 64 -23.42 -3.03 -9.66
CA TRP A 64 -22.06 -3.57 -9.66
C TRP A 64 -21.04 -2.69 -10.40
N TRP A 65 -21.49 -1.95 -11.43
CA TRP A 65 -20.65 -1.03 -12.21
C TRP A 65 -20.03 0.09 -11.37
N HIS A 66 -20.71 0.61 -10.34
CA HIS A 66 -20.22 1.68 -9.48
C HIS A 66 -19.57 1.19 -8.19
N SER A 67 -19.63 -0.12 -7.92
CA SER A 67 -19.14 -0.72 -6.68
C SER A 67 -17.62 -0.88 -6.68
N ALA A 68 -16.91 -0.02 -5.95
CA ALA A 68 -15.47 -0.18 -5.71
C ALA A 68 -15.12 -1.55 -5.10
N LYS A 69 -15.99 -2.10 -4.23
CA LYS A 69 -15.78 -3.42 -3.63
C LYS A 69 -15.78 -4.53 -4.69
N PHE A 70 -16.72 -4.49 -5.63
CA PHE A 70 -16.81 -5.47 -6.72
C PHE A 70 -15.56 -5.42 -7.61
N TRP A 71 -15.25 -4.24 -8.17
CA TRP A 71 -14.09 -4.05 -9.04
C TRP A 71 -12.77 -4.41 -8.36
N GLY A 72 -12.61 -3.99 -7.10
CA GLY A 72 -11.43 -4.30 -6.31
C GLY A 72 -11.29 -5.78 -5.97
N ALA A 73 -12.40 -6.48 -5.70
CA ALA A 73 -12.38 -7.92 -5.43
C ALA A 73 -12.02 -8.71 -6.69
N CYS A 74 -12.64 -8.42 -7.84
CA CYS A 74 -12.32 -9.08 -9.11
C CYS A 74 -10.85 -8.87 -9.50
N GLY A 75 -10.34 -7.64 -9.36
CA GLY A 75 -8.92 -7.36 -9.61
C GLY A 75 -8.00 -8.13 -8.68
N ALA A 76 -8.34 -8.22 -7.39
CA ALA A 76 -7.56 -8.98 -6.42
C ALA A 76 -7.57 -10.49 -6.75
N ILE A 77 -8.72 -11.07 -7.09
CA ILE A 77 -8.86 -12.49 -7.50
C ILE A 77 -7.99 -12.77 -8.73
N ALA A 78 -8.06 -11.92 -9.76
CA ALA A 78 -7.21 -12.07 -10.94
C ALA A 78 -5.70 -12.05 -10.58
N GLY A 79 -5.35 -11.27 -9.55
CA GLY A 79 -3.97 -11.16 -9.07
C GLY A 79 -3.48 -12.31 -8.17
N TRP A 80 -4.37 -13.13 -7.60
CA TRP A 80 -4.00 -14.18 -6.64
C TRP A 80 -3.11 -15.29 -7.24
N GLY A 81 -3.15 -15.48 -8.56
CA GLY A 81 -2.25 -16.40 -9.25
C GLY A 81 -0.77 -16.04 -9.05
N MET A 82 -0.44 -14.75 -8.95
CA MET A 82 0.93 -14.29 -8.67
C MET A 82 1.37 -14.62 -7.24
N SER A 83 0.46 -14.56 -6.26
CA SER A 83 0.76 -14.99 -4.90
C SER A 83 1.00 -16.49 -4.81
N GLY A 84 0.18 -17.28 -5.54
CA GLY A 84 0.42 -18.72 -5.67
C GLY A 84 1.80 -19.02 -6.25
N ALA A 85 2.20 -18.30 -7.31
CA ALA A 85 3.54 -18.44 -7.89
C ALA A 85 4.65 -18.05 -6.90
N ALA A 86 4.51 -16.93 -6.19
CA ALA A 86 5.49 -16.50 -5.19
C ALA A 86 5.65 -17.52 -4.05
N ILE A 87 4.54 -18.11 -3.59
CA ILE A 87 4.57 -19.20 -2.62
C ILE A 87 5.28 -20.42 -3.21
N TYR A 88 4.88 -20.83 -4.41
CA TYR A 88 5.47 -22.00 -5.08
C TYR A 88 6.99 -21.85 -5.21
N ASP A 89 7.45 -20.71 -5.73
CA ASP A 89 8.88 -20.40 -5.85
C ASP A 89 9.56 -20.38 -4.48
N ALA A 90 8.86 -19.90 -3.45
CA ALA A 90 9.35 -19.91 -2.08
C ALA A 90 9.68 -21.32 -1.55
N TYR A 91 9.05 -22.35 -2.09
CA TYR A 91 9.27 -23.76 -1.74
C TYR A 91 10.18 -24.50 -2.72
N THR A 92 10.07 -24.25 -4.02
CA THR A 92 10.67 -25.12 -5.05
C THR A 92 11.97 -24.59 -5.63
N GLN A 93 12.14 -23.27 -5.70
CA GLN A 93 13.33 -22.68 -6.33
C GLN A 93 14.55 -22.80 -5.41
N SER A 94 15.72 -23.06 -6.01
CA SER A 94 17.00 -23.06 -5.28
C SER A 94 17.34 -21.65 -4.81
N ALA A 95 17.98 -21.55 -3.64
CA ALA A 95 18.37 -20.27 -3.05
C ALA A 95 19.45 -19.52 -3.84
N GLU A 96 20.14 -20.21 -4.77
CA GLU A 96 21.19 -19.63 -5.62
C GLU A 96 20.64 -18.73 -6.74
N ILE A 97 19.41 -18.99 -7.20
CA ILE A 97 18.79 -18.24 -8.32
C ILE A 97 18.15 -16.94 -7.80
N ILE A 98 17.94 -16.83 -6.49
CA ILE A 98 17.28 -15.68 -5.85
C ILE A 98 18.17 -14.44 -5.98
N SER A 99 17.66 -13.41 -6.65
CA SER A 99 18.29 -12.09 -6.67
C SER A 99 17.92 -11.31 -5.40
N PRO A 100 18.84 -11.09 -4.44
CA PRO A 100 18.50 -10.44 -3.17
C PRO A 100 18.04 -9.00 -3.34
N ALA A 101 18.60 -8.29 -4.33
CA ALA A 101 18.23 -6.91 -4.65
C ALA A 101 16.78 -6.83 -5.15
N MET A 102 16.40 -7.70 -6.09
CA MET A 102 15.02 -7.76 -6.58
C MET A 102 14.05 -8.18 -5.48
N THR A 103 14.41 -9.19 -4.68
CA THR A 103 13.61 -9.62 -3.52
C THR A 103 13.38 -8.47 -2.54
N GLY A 104 14.41 -7.67 -2.23
CA GLY A 104 14.29 -6.49 -1.38
C GLY A 104 13.32 -5.44 -1.94
N VAL A 105 13.41 -5.16 -3.25
CA VAL A 105 12.47 -4.26 -3.95
C VAL A 105 11.03 -4.78 -3.87
N LEU A 106 10.82 -6.08 -4.10
CA LEU A 106 9.49 -6.70 -4.07
C LEU A 106 8.87 -6.73 -2.66
N ILE A 107 9.69 -6.85 -1.61
CA ILE A 107 9.24 -6.72 -0.21
C ILE A 107 8.70 -5.32 0.05
N VAL A 108 9.43 -4.27 -0.35
CA VAL A 108 9.00 -2.88 -0.15
C VAL A 108 7.78 -2.56 -0.99
N TYR A 109 7.79 -2.90 -2.28
CA TYR A 109 6.64 -2.77 -3.17
C TYR A 109 5.37 -3.41 -2.57
N SER A 110 5.47 -4.67 -2.14
CA SER A 110 4.33 -5.39 -1.59
C SER A 110 3.87 -4.79 -0.26
N SER A 111 4.78 -4.32 0.58
CA SER A 111 4.45 -3.64 1.84
C SER A 111 3.70 -2.32 1.61
N LEU A 112 4.11 -1.52 0.62
CA LEU A 112 3.43 -0.29 0.22
C LEU A 112 2.00 -0.58 -0.23
N PHE A 113 1.80 -1.58 -1.10
CA PHE A 113 0.48 -1.95 -1.58
C PHE A 113 -0.40 -2.61 -0.51
N ALA A 114 0.16 -3.41 0.39
CA ALA A 114 -0.58 -3.93 1.55
C ALA A 114 -1.11 -2.78 2.41
N ARG A 115 -0.26 -1.80 2.72
CA ARG A 115 -0.66 -0.61 3.46
C ARG A 115 -1.72 0.20 2.70
N TRP A 116 -1.53 0.42 1.40
CA TRP A 116 -2.48 1.11 0.54
C TRP A 116 -3.86 0.44 0.58
N ALA A 117 -3.92 -0.88 0.37
CA ALA A 117 -5.15 -1.65 0.34
C ALA A 117 -5.89 -1.66 1.69
N PHE A 118 -5.15 -1.52 2.79
CA PHE A 118 -5.70 -1.40 4.13
C PHE A 118 -6.27 -0.01 4.43
N VAL A 119 -5.67 1.08 3.92
CA VAL A 119 -6.11 2.45 4.25
C VAL A 119 -7.15 3.00 3.28
N VAL A 120 -7.10 2.59 2.01
CA VAL A 120 -8.02 3.05 0.96
C VAL A 120 -9.47 2.75 1.33
N LYS A 121 -10.40 3.59 0.89
CA LYS A 121 -11.84 3.40 1.14
C LYS A 121 -12.60 3.13 -0.16
N PRO A 122 -13.52 2.15 -0.20
CA PRO A 122 -13.66 1.05 0.77
C PRO A 122 -12.39 0.17 0.79
N GLN A 123 -12.10 -0.42 1.94
CA GLN A 123 -10.91 -1.26 2.13
C GLN A 123 -10.97 -2.49 1.23
N ASN A 124 -9.80 -2.90 0.71
CA ASN A 124 -9.67 -4.11 -0.08
C ASN A 124 -8.76 -5.10 0.67
N LEU A 125 -9.36 -5.83 1.61
CA LEU A 125 -8.62 -6.80 2.43
C LEU A 125 -8.11 -7.99 1.63
N LEU A 126 -8.76 -8.34 0.51
CA LEU A 126 -8.31 -9.42 -0.36
C LEU A 126 -7.01 -9.04 -1.07
N LEU A 127 -6.92 -7.81 -1.58
CA LEU A 127 -5.69 -7.25 -2.12
C LEU A 127 -4.61 -7.13 -1.03
N CYS A 128 -4.99 -6.67 0.17
CA CYS A 128 -4.07 -6.60 1.30
C CYS A 128 -3.47 -7.98 1.62
N ALA A 129 -4.30 -9.03 1.70
CA ALA A 129 -3.87 -10.39 2.00
C ALA A 129 -2.92 -10.95 0.93
N CYS A 130 -3.22 -10.71 -0.35
CA CYS A 130 -2.33 -11.04 -1.48
C CYS A 130 -0.93 -10.43 -1.28
N HIS A 131 -0.85 -9.13 -1.00
CA HIS A 131 0.45 -8.47 -0.79
C HIS A 131 1.17 -8.90 0.49
N VAL A 132 0.45 -9.13 1.60
CA VAL A 132 1.05 -9.66 2.84
C VAL A 132 1.64 -11.05 2.61
N THR A 133 0.93 -11.90 1.85
CA THR A 133 1.40 -13.22 1.47
C THR A 133 2.66 -13.13 0.61
N ASN A 134 2.71 -12.21 -0.35
CA ASN A 134 3.90 -11.97 -1.17
C ASN A 134 5.08 -11.48 -0.32
N VAL A 135 4.85 -10.60 0.66
CA VAL A 135 5.90 -10.18 1.60
C VAL A 135 6.45 -11.39 2.36
N ALA A 136 5.59 -12.25 2.91
CA ALA A 136 6.01 -13.43 3.65
C ALA A 136 6.84 -14.40 2.78
N ALA A 137 6.39 -14.67 1.55
CA ALA A 137 7.11 -15.51 0.60
C ALA A 137 8.50 -14.93 0.27
N GLN A 138 8.58 -13.62 -0.02
CA GLN A 138 9.82 -12.94 -0.36
C GLN A 138 10.79 -12.82 0.83
N VAL A 139 10.28 -12.62 2.04
CA VAL A 139 11.11 -12.65 3.26
C VAL A 139 11.70 -14.05 3.48
N ASN A 140 10.92 -15.11 3.27
CA ASN A 140 11.45 -16.47 3.35
C ASN A 140 12.52 -16.74 2.27
N GLN A 141 12.30 -16.28 1.04
CA GLN A 141 13.30 -16.36 -0.03
C GLN A 141 14.59 -15.63 0.35
N LEU A 142 14.50 -14.42 0.90
CA LEU A 142 15.66 -13.65 1.34
C LEU A 142 16.41 -14.37 2.48
N ARG A 143 15.69 -14.92 3.46
CA ARG A 143 16.26 -15.72 4.55
C ARG A 143 17.07 -16.90 4.00
N ARG A 144 16.49 -17.69 3.09
CA ARG A 144 17.14 -18.84 2.45
C ARG A 144 18.39 -18.44 1.69
N CYS A 145 18.37 -17.32 0.99
CA CYS A 145 19.54 -16.79 0.26
C CYS A 145 20.67 -16.38 1.21
N VAL A 146 20.35 -15.69 2.31
CA VAL A 146 21.33 -15.30 3.34
C VAL A 146 21.94 -16.52 4.02
N GLU A 147 21.11 -17.50 4.38
CA GLU A 147 21.55 -18.77 4.98
C GLU A 147 22.55 -19.49 4.07
N LEU A 148 22.22 -19.67 2.80
CA LEU A 148 23.10 -20.30 1.81
C LEU A 148 24.43 -19.55 1.64
N LYS A 149 24.42 -18.22 1.55
CA LYS A 149 25.67 -17.43 1.42
C LYS A 149 26.52 -17.46 2.69
N THR A 150 25.89 -17.56 3.85
CA THR A 150 26.57 -17.73 5.14
C THR A 150 27.27 -19.08 5.20
N GLU A 151 26.58 -20.16 4.81
CA GLU A 151 27.16 -21.52 4.72
C GLU A 151 28.33 -21.60 3.73
N GLN A 152 28.26 -20.85 2.63
CA GLN A 152 29.35 -20.72 1.67
C GLN A 152 30.52 -19.83 2.14
N GLY A 153 30.44 -19.23 3.34
CA GLY A 153 31.46 -18.33 3.89
C GLY A 153 31.55 -16.96 3.20
N LYS A 154 30.56 -16.58 2.38
CA LYS A 154 30.56 -15.35 1.57
C LYS A 154 29.99 -14.15 2.34
N MET A 155 30.64 -13.82 3.46
CA MET A 155 30.14 -12.80 4.39
C MET A 155 30.06 -11.39 3.78
N ASP A 156 30.93 -11.04 2.83
CA ASP A 156 30.85 -9.75 2.12
C ASP A 156 29.56 -9.62 1.31
N GLU A 157 29.12 -10.70 0.66
CA GLU A 157 27.86 -10.72 -0.06
C GLU A 157 26.67 -10.62 0.90
N VAL A 158 26.72 -11.29 2.05
CA VAL A 158 25.70 -11.19 3.10
C VAL A 158 25.59 -9.75 3.62
N ASN A 159 26.72 -9.09 3.88
CA ASN A 159 26.75 -7.69 4.30
C ASN A 159 26.16 -6.77 3.22
N ASN A 160 26.47 -6.99 1.94
CA ASN A 160 25.88 -6.25 0.84
C ASN A 160 24.36 -6.46 0.74
N ILE A 161 23.87 -7.67 1.01
CA ILE A 161 22.43 -7.94 1.10
C ILE A 161 21.81 -7.14 2.23
N TYR A 162 22.39 -7.16 3.43
CA TYR A 162 21.87 -6.38 4.55
C TYR A 162 21.87 -4.88 4.29
N MET A 163 22.94 -4.33 3.70
CA MET A 163 23.02 -2.92 3.36
C MET A 163 21.99 -2.53 2.29
N SER A 164 21.85 -3.34 1.23
CA SER A 164 20.86 -3.08 0.16
C SER A 164 19.42 -3.22 0.66
N ALA A 165 19.12 -4.25 1.45
CA ALA A 165 17.81 -4.44 2.06
C ALA A 165 17.49 -3.32 3.06
N GLY A 166 18.46 -2.94 3.90
CA GLY A 166 18.35 -1.84 4.85
C GLY A 166 18.08 -0.51 4.17
N GLY A 167 18.82 -0.19 3.10
CA GLY A 167 18.60 1.02 2.30
C GLY A 167 17.24 1.04 1.61
N THR A 168 16.82 -0.08 1.02
CA THR A 168 15.52 -0.21 0.34
C THR A 168 14.36 -0.07 1.34
N LEU A 169 14.46 -0.73 2.49
CA LEU A 169 13.49 -0.60 3.59
C LEU A 169 13.43 0.83 4.14
N ALA A 170 14.58 1.48 4.36
CA ALA A 170 14.63 2.85 4.86
C ALA A 170 13.97 3.84 3.89
N ALA A 171 14.23 3.70 2.59
CA ALA A 171 13.57 4.50 1.56
C ALA A 171 12.05 4.26 1.54
N GLY A 172 11.62 3.00 1.57
CA GLY A 172 10.21 2.62 1.56
C GLY A 172 9.45 3.08 2.81
N LEU A 173 9.95 2.74 4.00
CA LEU A 173 9.35 3.13 5.27
C LEU A 173 9.38 4.64 5.49
N GLY A 174 10.49 5.30 5.14
CA GLY A 174 10.62 6.76 5.22
C GLY A 174 9.57 7.49 4.39
N SER A 175 9.32 7.00 3.16
CA SER A 175 8.34 7.62 2.26
C SER A 175 6.89 7.60 2.76
N VAL A 176 6.53 6.68 3.67
CA VAL A 176 5.15 6.50 4.16
C VAL A 176 4.98 6.84 5.63
N ILE A 177 5.95 6.53 6.49
CA ILE A 177 5.86 6.77 7.94
C ILE A 177 6.20 8.22 8.26
N LEU A 178 7.23 8.79 7.64
CA LEU A 178 7.61 10.19 7.85
C LEU A 178 6.79 11.15 6.99
N GLY A 179 6.09 10.64 5.98
CA GLY A 179 5.25 11.40 5.05
C GLY A 179 4.32 12.39 5.75
N PRO A 180 3.41 11.95 6.65
CA PRO A 180 2.48 12.84 7.34
C PRO A 180 3.15 13.95 8.17
N THR A 181 4.30 13.66 8.78
CA THR A 181 5.06 14.66 9.56
C THR A 181 5.66 15.73 8.64
N ILE A 182 6.28 15.31 7.54
CA ILE A 182 6.84 16.22 6.52
C ILE A 182 5.72 17.02 5.85
N GLN A 183 4.62 16.36 5.50
CA GLN A 183 3.42 16.98 4.95
C GLN A 183 2.92 18.10 5.87
N SER A 184 2.79 17.82 7.16
CA SER A 184 2.33 18.80 8.16
C SER A 184 3.27 20.01 8.24
N ALA A 185 4.58 19.80 8.19
CA ALA A 185 5.58 20.88 8.19
C ALA A 185 5.54 21.73 6.91
N ILE A 186 5.29 21.12 5.75
CA ILE A 186 5.20 21.85 4.47
C ILE A 186 3.88 22.61 4.36
N VAL A 187 2.78 22.02 4.83
CA VAL A 187 1.48 22.69 4.88
C VAL A 187 1.53 23.88 5.84
N SER A 188 2.21 23.76 6.99
CA SER A 188 2.36 24.87 7.95
C SER A 188 3.25 26.01 7.44
N ALA A 189 4.15 25.75 6.49
CA ALA A 189 4.95 26.78 5.82
C ALA A 189 4.13 27.71 4.89
N ASN A 190 2.86 27.37 4.60
CA ASN A 190 1.88 28.19 3.89
C ASN A 190 2.36 28.77 2.54
N LEU A 191 3.10 27.98 1.77
CA LEU A 191 3.51 28.33 0.41
C LEU A 191 2.45 27.83 -0.58
N PRO A 192 1.68 28.70 -1.26
CA PRO A 192 0.40 28.32 -1.89
C PRO A 192 0.46 27.09 -2.80
N ALA A 193 1.41 27.03 -3.74
CA ALA A 193 1.53 25.89 -4.66
C ALA A 193 2.09 24.63 -3.97
N VAL A 194 3.06 24.80 -3.08
CA VAL A 194 3.75 23.69 -2.41
C VAL A 194 2.84 23.04 -1.36
N SER A 195 2.14 23.85 -0.57
CA SER A 195 1.19 23.38 0.44
C SER A 195 -0.03 22.71 -0.22
N ALA A 196 -0.49 23.19 -1.39
CA ALA A 196 -1.56 22.53 -2.14
C ALA A 196 -1.15 21.13 -2.64
N VAL A 197 0.05 21.00 -3.23
CA VAL A 197 0.58 19.70 -3.68
C VAL A 197 0.82 18.77 -2.49
N ALA A 198 1.37 19.30 -1.38
CA ALA A 198 1.60 18.52 -0.18
C ALA A 198 0.30 18.03 0.45
N ALA A 199 -0.76 18.84 0.48
CA ALA A 199 -2.04 18.52 1.12
C ALA A 199 -2.92 17.53 0.33
N ALA A 200 -2.59 17.21 -0.92
CA ALA A 200 -3.38 16.30 -1.73
C ALA A 200 -3.48 14.90 -1.10
N ASP A 201 -4.70 14.32 -1.04
CA ASP A 201 -4.95 13.01 -0.41
C ASP A 201 -4.17 11.86 -1.06
N ALA A 202 -3.98 11.94 -2.38
CA ALA A 202 -3.12 11.06 -3.17
C ALA A 202 -1.77 11.72 -3.53
N GLY A 203 -1.32 12.67 -2.72
CA GLY A 203 -0.10 13.45 -2.92
C GLY A 203 1.19 12.74 -2.48
N PRO A 204 2.36 13.38 -2.71
CA PRO A 204 3.69 12.77 -2.63
C PRO A 204 4.13 12.35 -1.21
N PHE A 205 3.34 12.66 -0.19
CA PHE A 205 3.60 12.29 1.20
C PHE A 205 2.69 11.16 1.71
N THR A 206 1.92 10.52 0.82
CA THR A 206 0.97 9.47 1.18
C THR A 206 1.28 8.17 0.48
N VAL A 207 0.82 7.06 1.08
CA VAL A 207 0.91 5.74 0.45
C VAL A 207 0.13 5.67 -0.87
N HIS A 208 -0.90 6.51 -1.03
CA HIS A 208 -1.68 6.61 -2.26
C HIS A 208 -0.85 7.13 -3.44
N PHE A 209 0.25 7.83 -3.20
CA PHE A 209 1.23 8.14 -4.23
C PHE A 209 2.27 7.03 -4.38
N TRP A 210 2.93 6.64 -3.29
CA TRP A 210 4.11 5.77 -3.36
C TRP A 210 3.82 4.34 -3.80
N ALA A 211 2.66 3.76 -3.43
CA ALA A 211 2.30 2.43 -3.92
C ALA A 211 2.18 2.44 -5.46
N PRO A 212 1.32 3.26 -6.10
CA PRO A 212 1.26 3.36 -7.56
C PRO A 212 2.60 3.73 -8.22
N MET A 213 3.38 4.64 -7.63
CA MET A 213 4.68 5.05 -8.18
C MET A 213 5.70 3.91 -8.16
N SER A 214 5.74 3.11 -7.10
CA SER A 214 6.59 1.91 -7.05
C SER A 214 6.25 0.92 -8.16
N LYS A 215 4.96 0.83 -8.53
CA LYS A 215 4.53 0.03 -9.67
C LYS A 215 5.08 0.58 -10.98
N TRP A 216 5.10 1.90 -11.18
CA TRP A 216 5.71 2.50 -12.37
C TRP A 216 7.21 2.19 -12.48
N PHE A 217 7.96 2.25 -11.37
CA PHE A 217 9.39 1.89 -11.38
C PHE A 217 9.65 0.44 -11.80
N ILE A 218 8.79 -0.49 -11.37
CA ILE A 218 8.90 -1.90 -11.76
C ILE A 218 8.41 -2.12 -13.21
N SER A 219 7.31 -1.49 -13.59
CA SER A 219 6.62 -1.72 -14.87
C SER A 219 7.34 -1.12 -16.07
N GLY A 220 8.27 -0.17 -15.85
CA GLY A 220 9.08 0.43 -16.92
C GLY A 220 9.82 -0.62 -17.76
N ALA A 221 10.27 -1.72 -17.14
CA ALA A 221 10.93 -2.81 -17.85
C ALA A 221 10.00 -3.55 -18.82
N SER A 222 8.72 -3.74 -18.46
CA SER A 222 7.75 -4.43 -19.31
C SER A 222 7.42 -3.67 -20.59
N PHE A 223 7.45 -2.33 -20.58
CA PHE A 223 7.24 -1.51 -21.78
C PHE A 223 8.43 -1.53 -22.74
N LEU A 224 9.62 -1.83 -22.25
CA LEU A 224 10.81 -1.93 -23.08
C LEU A 224 10.97 -3.32 -23.72
N ASP A 225 10.18 -4.32 -23.28
CA ASP A 225 10.22 -5.70 -23.76
C ASP A 225 8.98 -6.08 -24.62
N LEU A 226 8.33 -5.11 -25.29
CA LEU A 226 7.13 -5.37 -26.10
C LEU A 226 7.34 -6.36 -27.26
N ASN A 227 8.59 -6.54 -27.67
CA ASN A 227 9.01 -7.46 -28.73
C ASN A 227 9.46 -8.84 -28.21
N ARG A 228 9.13 -9.17 -26.96
CA ARG A 228 9.41 -10.49 -26.40
C ARG A 228 8.90 -11.60 -27.33
N PRO A 229 9.73 -12.62 -27.64
CA PRO A 229 9.34 -13.77 -28.45
C PRO A 229 8.10 -14.47 -27.87
N THR A 230 7.18 -14.86 -28.74
CA THR A 230 5.89 -15.45 -28.40
C THR A 230 6.02 -16.76 -27.62
N GLU A 231 7.09 -17.50 -27.83
CA GLU A 231 7.38 -18.79 -27.19
C GLU A 231 7.67 -18.60 -25.69
N LYS A 232 8.11 -17.40 -25.28
CA LYS A 232 8.41 -17.04 -23.89
C LYS A 232 7.24 -16.34 -23.18
N ILE A 233 6.07 -16.27 -23.82
CA ILE A 233 4.86 -15.63 -23.29
C ILE A 233 3.93 -16.72 -22.75
N SER A 234 3.67 -16.70 -21.44
CA SER A 234 2.70 -17.60 -20.80
C SER A 234 1.28 -17.04 -20.94
N ILE A 235 0.38 -17.79 -21.60
CA ILE A 235 -1.03 -17.41 -21.76
C ILE A 235 -1.69 -17.16 -20.39
N ALA A 236 -1.49 -18.06 -19.43
CA ALA A 236 -2.11 -17.94 -18.11
C ALA A 236 -1.64 -16.67 -17.37
N GLN A 237 -0.33 -16.40 -17.39
CA GLN A 237 0.24 -15.23 -16.74
C GLN A 237 -0.24 -13.93 -17.39
N TYR A 238 -0.18 -13.83 -18.72
CA TYR A 238 -0.59 -12.63 -19.43
C TYR A 238 -2.11 -12.40 -19.42
N THR A 239 -2.90 -13.47 -19.33
CA THR A 239 -4.35 -13.36 -19.06
C THR A 239 -4.61 -12.78 -17.67
N ALA A 240 -3.96 -13.30 -16.64
CA ALA A 240 -4.08 -12.78 -15.28
C ALA A 240 -3.68 -11.30 -15.20
N LEU A 241 -2.54 -10.92 -15.79
CA LEU A 241 -2.07 -9.53 -15.83
C LEU A 241 -3.05 -8.60 -16.57
N THR A 242 -3.64 -9.07 -17.67
CA THR A 242 -4.63 -8.32 -18.46
C THR A 242 -5.89 -8.07 -17.63
N LEU A 243 -6.43 -9.11 -16.98
CA LEU A 243 -7.61 -8.98 -16.12
C LEU A 243 -7.33 -8.07 -14.91
N THR A 244 -6.18 -8.24 -14.25
CA THR A 244 -5.74 -7.37 -13.15
C THR A 244 -5.68 -5.91 -13.61
N GLY A 245 -5.06 -5.62 -14.77
CA GLY A 245 -4.99 -4.26 -15.33
C GLY A 245 -6.38 -3.68 -15.60
N PHE A 246 -7.28 -4.45 -16.23
CA PHE A 246 -8.64 -4.02 -16.52
C PHE A 246 -9.43 -3.66 -15.25
N PHE A 247 -9.51 -4.58 -14.28
CA PHE A 247 -10.28 -4.36 -13.07
C PHE A 247 -9.71 -3.23 -12.21
N PHE A 248 -8.39 -3.17 -12.05
CA PHE A 248 -7.78 -2.14 -11.21
C PHE A 248 -7.76 -0.75 -11.84
N SER A 249 -7.81 -0.65 -13.16
CA SER A 249 -7.97 0.65 -13.86
C SER A 249 -9.25 1.33 -13.41
N ARG A 250 -10.37 0.60 -13.40
CA ARG A 250 -11.66 1.13 -12.96
C ARG A 250 -11.73 1.32 -11.45
N TYR A 251 -11.26 0.33 -10.69
CA TYR A 251 -11.25 0.39 -9.22
C TYR A 251 -10.56 1.65 -8.71
N ALA A 252 -9.43 2.05 -9.32
CA ALA A 252 -8.67 3.25 -8.96
C ALA A 252 -9.48 4.56 -9.06
N LEU A 253 -10.54 4.58 -9.87
CA LEU A 253 -11.44 5.73 -10.04
C LEU A 253 -12.66 5.68 -9.09
N LEU A 254 -12.89 4.57 -8.42
CA LEU A 254 -14.03 4.36 -7.51
C LEU A 254 -13.62 4.39 -6.03
N VAL A 255 -12.33 4.34 -5.74
CA VAL A 255 -11.80 4.44 -4.39
C VAL A 255 -11.71 5.90 -3.92
N THR A 256 -11.72 6.08 -2.61
CA THR A 256 -11.43 7.34 -1.93
C THR A 256 -10.08 7.22 -1.21
N PRO A 257 -9.11 8.11 -1.51
CA PRO A 257 -9.15 9.11 -2.58
C PRO A 257 -9.05 8.48 -3.98
N ILE A 258 -9.63 9.17 -4.98
CA ILE A 258 -9.48 8.79 -6.40
C ILE A 258 -8.01 8.82 -6.76
N ASN A 259 -7.54 7.80 -7.47
CA ASN A 259 -6.11 7.60 -7.71
C ASN A 259 -5.79 7.48 -9.21
N TYR A 260 -5.50 8.61 -9.85
CA TYR A 260 -5.18 8.66 -11.28
C TYR A 260 -3.86 7.96 -11.60
N THR A 261 -2.86 8.02 -10.72
CA THR A 261 -1.58 7.31 -10.92
C THR A 261 -1.80 5.80 -10.93
N LEU A 262 -2.61 5.29 -10.00
CA LEU A 262 -2.99 3.88 -9.97
C LEU A 262 -3.81 3.48 -11.21
N CYS A 263 -4.73 4.34 -11.65
CA CYS A 263 -5.48 4.11 -12.89
C CYS A 263 -4.51 3.99 -14.08
N SER A 264 -3.62 4.98 -14.26
CA SER A 264 -2.69 5.05 -15.38
C SER A 264 -1.78 3.83 -15.48
N VAL A 265 -1.19 3.38 -14.36
CA VAL A 265 -0.29 2.22 -14.37
C VAL A 265 -1.03 0.92 -14.66
N ASN A 266 -2.31 0.82 -14.29
CA ASN A 266 -3.12 -0.37 -14.59
C ASN A 266 -3.67 -0.36 -16.02
N VAL A 267 -3.95 0.81 -16.60
CA VAL A 267 -4.25 0.96 -18.04
C VAL A 267 -3.03 0.55 -18.85
N ALA A 268 -1.85 1.01 -18.44
CA ALA A 268 -0.60 0.67 -19.09
C ALA A 268 -0.32 -0.85 -18.97
N LEU A 269 -0.51 -1.44 -17.78
CA LEU A 269 -0.42 -2.89 -17.57
C LEU A 269 -1.38 -3.65 -18.50
N PHE A 270 -2.66 -3.25 -18.54
CA PHE A 270 -3.66 -3.85 -19.42
C PHE A 270 -3.22 -3.81 -20.89
N GLY A 271 -2.79 -2.64 -21.38
CA GLY A 271 -2.39 -2.48 -22.78
C GLY A 271 -1.19 -3.34 -23.14
N SER A 272 -0.13 -3.30 -22.33
CA SER A 272 1.07 -4.10 -22.56
C SER A 272 0.80 -5.61 -22.48
N SER A 273 0.03 -6.07 -21.49
CA SER A 273 -0.25 -7.50 -21.35
C SER A 273 -1.23 -8.02 -22.40
N ALA A 274 -2.23 -7.22 -22.78
CA ALA A 274 -3.16 -7.56 -23.86
C ALA A 274 -2.43 -7.67 -25.21
N TRP A 275 -1.45 -6.79 -25.46
CA TRP A 275 -0.59 -6.87 -26.63
C TRP A 275 0.16 -8.21 -26.71
N HIS A 276 0.83 -8.60 -25.62
CA HIS A 276 1.53 -9.88 -25.54
C HIS A 276 0.60 -11.07 -25.68
N LEU A 277 -0.57 -11.02 -25.03
CA LEU A 277 -1.57 -12.08 -25.11
C LEU A 277 -2.12 -12.23 -26.53
N GLY A 278 -2.44 -11.13 -27.20
CA GLY A 278 -2.93 -11.13 -28.58
C GLY A 278 -1.92 -11.72 -29.56
N ARG A 279 -0.65 -11.31 -29.47
CA ARG A 279 0.43 -11.89 -30.31
C ARG A 279 0.60 -13.38 -30.07
N LYS A 280 0.51 -13.83 -28.81
CA LYS A 280 0.62 -15.24 -28.45
C LYS A 280 -0.55 -16.07 -28.99
N ILE A 281 -1.78 -15.57 -28.85
CA ILE A 281 -2.96 -16.25 -29.41
C ILE A 281 -2.86 -16.34 -30.93
N ASN A 282 -2.40 -15.27 -31.60
CA ASN A 282 -2.22 -15.27 -33.03
C ASN A 282 -1.17 -16.30 -33.48
N ALA A 283 -0.02 -16.34 -32.81
CA ALA A 283 1.03 -17.31 -33.12
C ALA A 283 0.58 -18.76 -32.87
N ASP A 284 -0.09 -19.04 -31.75
CA ASP A 284 -0.42 -20.42 -31.35
C ASP A 284 -1.65 -20.99 -32.06
N PHE A 285 -2.62 -20.15 -32.42
CA PHE A 285 -3.95 -20.62 -32.89
C PHE A 285 -4.36 -20.09 -34.26
N ILE A 286 -3.73 -19.04 -34.79
CA ILE A 286 -4.09 -18.45 -36.10
C ILE A 286 -3.03 -18.77 -37.16
N GLU A 287 -1.76 -18.49 -36.87
CA GLU A 287 -0.66 -18.64 -37.84
C GLU A 287 -0.14 -20.09 -37.97
N GLY A 288 -0.47 -20.97 -37.01
CA GLY A 288 0.02 -22.35 -36.97
C GLY A 288 1.52 -22.46 -36.65
N PRO A 289 2.05 -23.68 -36.38
CA PRO A 289 3.46 -23.85 -36.02
C PRO A 289 4.37 -23.40 -37.17
N LYS A 290 5.37 -22.57 -36.85
CA LYS A 290 6.39 -22.12 -37.80
C LYS A 290 7.18 -23.34 -38.30
N GLU A 291 7.47 -23.35 -39.60
CA GLU A 291 8.01 -24.49 -40.37
C GLU A 291 9.36 -25.08 -39.89
N GLU A 292 10.00 -24.52 -38.86
CA GLU A 292 11.28 -25.00 -38.33
C GLU A 292 11.21 -26.42 -37.75
N GLU A 293 10.04 -26.90 -37.32
CA GLU A 293 9.86 -28.26 -36.80
C GLU A 293 9.84 -29.34 -37.90
N LYS A 294 9.74 -28.98 -39.19
CA LYS A 294 9.73 -29.96 -40.29
C LYS A 294 11.11 -30.40 -40.75
N VAL A 295 12.19 -29.74 -40.32
CA VAL A 295 13.55 -30.03 -40.80
C VAL A 295 14.28 -31.06 -39.91
N GLU A 296 13.89 -31.24 -38.65
CA GLU A 296 14.50 -32.26 -37.76
C GLU A 296 13.84 -33.65 -37.85
N ALA A 297 12.80 -33.82 -38.66
CA ALA A 297 12.08 -35.09 -38.84
C ALA A 297 12.35 -35.78 -40.19
N GLN A 298 13.48 -35.49 -40.85
CA GLN A 298 13.93 -36.17 -42.08
C GLN A 298 15.31 -36.79 -41.93
#